data_AF-I6YBJ5-F1
#
_entry.id   AF-I6YBJ5-F1
#
_cell.length_a   1.000
_cell.length_b   1.000
_cell.length_c   1.000
_cell.angle_alpha   90.00
_cell.angle_beta   90.00
_cell.angle_gamma   90.00
#
_symmetry.space_group_name_H-M   'P 1'
#
loop_
_entity.id
_entity.type
_entity.pdbx_description
1 polymer ?
#
loop_
_entity_poly.entity_id
_entity_poly.type
_entity_poly.pdbx_seq_one_letter_code
_entity_poly.pdbx_strand_id
1 'polypeptide(L)'
;MSLLVRTAQIFTIFGTGATIPFATKFSKGQTQVDLGGDIRLVSEDERQQEPVPQVEEKRDIQKGEVMQTVKKMMEKGDPRCFWLPHQEKTGLEFLMCVYSNQLTTPYLFHYDVNNQLKLGKQVRQVVQIVYDARPKRMQFKDGSSVDIPRSAKLYLTTRLLRPNITLSPESQCKVTGNQRNHKLFCADREVGEVHLVELHENNHQTISR
;
A
#
# COMPACT_ATOMS: atom_id res chain seq x y z
N MET A 1 -32.44 -17.07 41.00
CA MET A 1 -32.48 -15.59 40.91
C MET A 1 -31.22 -15.17 40.15
N SER A 2 -31.19 -15.10 38.82
CA SER A 2 -31.76 -14.14 37.86
C SER A 2 -31.29 -12.68 37.99
N LEU A 3 -30.59 -12.24 36.94
CA LEU A 3 -30.48 -10.91 36.31
C LEU A 3 -29.62 -9.78 36.93
N LEU A 4 -28.54 -9.51 36.19
CA LEU A 4 -27.94 -8.20 35.86
C LEU A 4 -28.83 -6.97 36.12
N VAL A 5 -28.28 -5.98 36.84
CA VAL A 5 -28.61 -4.55 36.59
C VAL A 5 -27.35 -3.70 36.76
N ARG A 6 -27.00 -2.97 35.68
CA ARG A 6 -26.02 -1.89 35.61
C ARG A 6 -26.47 -0.69 36.44
N THR A 7 -25.56 -0.07 37.19
CA THR A 7 -25.67 1.34 37.55
C THR A 7 -24.27 1.98 37.59
N ALA A 8 -23.86 2.59 36.47
CA ALA A 8 -22.82 3.60 36.49
C ALA A 8 -23.48 4.90 36.98
N GLN A 9 -23.05 5.40 38.13
CA GLN A 9 -23.49 6.70 38.63
C GLN A 9 -22.77 7.81 37.85
N ILE A 10 -23.58 8.67 37.22
CA ILE A 10 -23.24 10.02 36.76
C ILE A 10 -23.71 10.94 37.92
N PHE A 11 -23.05 12.00 38.39
CA PHE A 11 -22.74 13.32 37.84
C PHE A 11 -21.85 14.03 38.91
N THR A 12 -21.00 15.02 38.62
CA THR A 12 -21.41 16.43 38.58
C THR A 12 -20.20 17.35 38.27
N ILE A 13 -20.27 18.18 37.23
CA ILE A 13 -20.58 19.64 37.16
C ILE A 13 -19.33 20.54 37.15
N PHE A 14 -19.39 21.54 36.27
CA PHE A 14 -18.65 22.82 36.18
C PHE A 14 -17.51 22.90 35.18
N GLY A 15 -17.90 23.15 33.94
CA GLY A 15 -17.06 23.81 32.94
C GLY A 15 -17.98 24.43 31.90
N THR A 16 -18.34 25.70 32.08
CA THR A 16 -19.03 26.51 31.06
C THR A 16 -18.11 26.68 29.86
N GLY A 17 -18.09 25.67 28.98
CA GLY A 17 -17.53 25.79 27.64
C GLY A 17 -18.60 26.38 26.74
N ALA A 18 -18.47 27.65 26.41
CA ALA A 18 -19.24 28.28 25.35
C ALA A 18 -18.95 27.56 24.03
N THR A 19 -19.86 26.69 23.59
CA THR A 19 -19.82 26.14 22.23
C THR A 19 -20.35 27.19 21.28
N ILE A 20 -19.45 27.97 20.68
CA ILE A 20 -19.77 28.74 19.49
C ILE A 20 -19.98 27.73 18.34
N PRO A 21 -21.17 27.63 17.74
CA PRO A 21 -21.33 26.82 16.55
C PRO A 21 -20.65 27.55 15.38
N PHE A 22 -19.55 27.00 14.87
CA PHE A 22 -19.07 27.34 13.53
C PHE A 22 -20.04 26.73 12.51
N ALA A 23 -21.12 27.44 12.20
CA ALA A 23 -21.98 27.13 11.08
C ALA A 23 -21.32 27.69 9.80
N THR A 24 -20.57 26.87 9.07
CA THR A 24 -20.14 27.20 7.71
C THR A 24 -21.32 27.00 6.76
N LYS A 25 -22.04 28.09 6.46
CA LYS A 25 -23.00 28.09 5.35
C LYS A 25 -22.20 28.15 4.04
N PHE A 26 -22.10 27.02 3.35
CA PHE A 26 -21.69 27.00 1.95
C PHE A 26 -22.87 27.46 1.09
N SER A 27 -23.03 28.77 0.97
CA SER A 27 -23.80 29.36 -0.13
C SER A 27 -22.98 29.20 -1.39
N LYS A 28 -23.50 28.49 -2.40
CA LYS A 28 -22.90 28.40 -3.74
C LYS A 28 -22.60 29.81 -4.25
N GLY A 29 -21.31 30.11 -4.45
CA GLY A 29 -20.82 31.24 -5.23
C GLY A 29 -21.07 32.62 -4.60
N GLN A 30 -20.24 33.00 -3.62
CA GLN A 30 -19.69 34.36 -3.38
C GLN A 30 -19.24 34.47 -1.91
N THR A 31 -17.95 34.63 -1.68
CA THR A 31 -17.38 34.97 -0.36
C THR A 31 -17.39 36.49 -0.20
N GLN A 32 -18.28 37.01 0.65
CA GLN A 32 -18.09 38.34 1.25
C GLN A 32 -17.14 38.20 2.45
N VAL A 33 -15.98 38.82 2.35
CA VAL A 33 -15.09 39.05 3.49
C VAL A 33 -15.21 40.53 3.82
N ASP A 34 -15.85 40.83 4.94
CA ASP A 34 -16.02 42.19 5.43
C ASP A 34 -14.80 42.54 6.30
N LEU A 35 -13.84 43.23 5.70
CA LEU A 35 -12.73 43.88 6.41
C LEU A 35 -12.95 45.38 6.24
N GLY A 36 -13.44 46.00 7.32
CA GLY A 36 -13.68 47.43 7.50
C GLY A 36 -13.22 48.35 6.38
N GLY A 37 -14.18 48.81 5.57
CA GLY A 37 -14.13 50.15 5.00
C GLY A 37 -13.69 50.33 3.56
N ASP A 38 -13.47 49.29 2.75
CA ASP A 38 -13.24 49.49 1.31
C ASP A 38 -13.70 48.29 0.46
N ILE A 39 -14.79 48.47 -0.28
CA ILE A 39 -15.37 47.43 -1.16
C ILE A 39 -14.68 47.53 -2.52
N ARG A 40 -13.78 46.59 -2.83
CA ARG A 40 -13.31 46.38 -4.20
C ARG A 40 -13.98 45.13 -4.79
N LEU A 41 -14.82 45.35 -5.80
CA LEU A 41 -15.34 44.30 -6.67
C LEU A 41 -14.21 43.77 -7.55
N VAL A 42 -13.84 42.51 -7.35
CA VAL A 42 -12.98 41.76 -8.27
C VAL A 42 -13.90 40.92 -9.15
N SER A 43 -13.93 41.24 -10.44
CA SER A 43 -14.62 40.43 -11.46
C SER A 43 -13.90 39.09 -11.59
N GLU A 44 -14.63 37.98 -11.46
CA GLU A 44 -14.10 36.65 -11.78
C GLU A 44 -14.00 36.52 -13.31
N ASP A 45 -12.78 36.66 -13.83
CA ASP A 45 -12.46 36.13 -15.16
C ASP A 45 -12.69 34.62 -15.16
N GLU A 46 -13.44 34.15 -16.16
CA GLU A 46 -13.73 32.75 -16.44
C GLU A 46 -12.44 31.94 -16.59
N ARG A 47 -11.93 31.40 -15.48
CA ARG A 47 -10.96 30.31 -15.53
C ARG A 47 -11.71 29.05 -15.87
N GLN A 48 -11.52 28.62 -17.12
CA GLN A 48 -11.80 27.28 -17.61
C GLN A 48 -11.50 26.25 -16.52
N GLN A 49 -12.55 25.61 -15.99
CA GLN A 49 -12.43 24.45 -15.11
C GLN A 49 -11.73 23.34 -15.89
N GLU A 50 -10.45 23.11 -15.58
CA GLU A 50 -9.83 21.82 -15.84
C GLU A 50 -10.68 20.73 -15.17
N PRO A 51 -10.95 19.60 -15.84
CA PRO A 51 -11.73 18.53 -15.25
C PRO A 51 -11.03 18.03 -13.99
N VAL A 52 -11.69 18.21 -12.84
CA VAL A 52 -11.31 17.58 -11.57
C VAL A 52 -11.14 16.09 -11.85
N PRO A 53 -9.94 15.50 -11.67
CA PRO A 53 -9.77 14.07 -11.84
C PRO A 53 -10.74 13.37 -10.89
N GLN A 54 -11.62 12.54 -11.45
CA GLN A 54 -12.49 11.70 -10.65
C GLN A 54 -11.61 10.87 -9.73
N VAL A 55 -11.67 11.15 -8.42
CA VAL A 55 -11.04 10.32 -7.41
C VAL A 55 -11.83 9.02 -7.41
N GLU A 56 -11.36 8.02 -8.17
CA GLU A 56 -11.92 6.68 -8.12
C GLU A 56 -12.00 6.22 -6.66
N GLU A 57 -13.19 5.83 -6.23
CA GLU A 57 -13.43 5.34 -4.89
C GLU A 57 -12.64 4.04 -4.71
N LYS A 58 -11.50 4.18 -4.04
CA LYS A 58 -10.46 3.18 -3.89
C LYS A 58 -10.92 2.07 -2.93
N ARG A 59 -11.61 1.05 -3.45
CA ARG A 59 -12.10 -0.10 -2.67
C ARG A 59 -10.96 -0.94 -2.09
N ASP A 60 -11.17 -1.44 -0.88
CA ASP A 60 -10.28 -2.41 -0.23
C ASP A 60 -10.38 -3.78 -0.93
N ILE A 61 -9.24 -4.36 -1.24
CA ILE A 61 -9.11 -5.65 -1.92
C ILE A 61 -9.01 -6.75 -0.86
N GLN A 62 -9.71 -7.88 -1.07
CA GLN A 62 -9.55 -9.03 -0.18
C GLN A 62 -8.28 -9.82 -0.53
N LYS A 63 -7.68 -10.51 0.45
CA LYS A 63 -6.42 -11.26 0.23
C LYS A 63 -6.53 -12.29 -0.91
N GLY A 64 -7.69 -12.95 -1.06
CA GLY A 64 -7.93 -13.90 -2.15
C GLY A 64 -7.96 -13.25 -3.54
N GLU A 65 -8.27 -11.96 -3.62
CA GLU A 65 -8.39 -11.20 -4.87
C GLU A 65 -7.08 -10.53 -5.28
N VAL A 66 -6.07 -10.53 -4.42
CA VAL A 66 -4.77 -9.89 -4.66
C VAL A 66 -4.14 -10.43 -5.93
N MET A 67 -4.12 -11.75 -6.11
CA MET A 67 -3.52 -12.39 -7.29
C MET A 67 -4.23 -11.97 -8.58
N GLN A 68 -5.57 -11.95 -8.58
CA GLN A 68 -6.34 -11.52 -9.75
C GLN A 68 -6.10 -10.03 -10.06
N THR A 69 -5.99 -9.20 -9.03
CA THR A 69 -5.66 -7.78 -9.19
C THR A 69 -4.28 -7.60 -9.81
N VAL A 70 -3.26 -8.30 -9.30
CA VAL A 70 -1.90 -8.22 -9.82
C VAL A 70 -1.83 -8.67 -11.28
N LYS A 71 -2.53 -9.76 -11.63
CA LYS A 71 -2.64 -10.20 -13.03
C LYS A 71 -3.22 -9.12 -13.93
N LYS A 72 -4.27 -8.41 -13.48
CA LYS A 72 -4.86 -7.29 -14.24
C LYS A 72 -3.87 -6.12 -14.40
N MET A 73 -3.05 -5.85 -13.39
CA MET A 73 -1.99 -4.84 -13.47
C MET A 73 -0.86 -5.23 -14.42
N MET A 74 -0.69 -6.52 -14.70
CA MET A 74 0.30 -7.06 -15.63
C MET A 74 -0.35 -7.34 -16.99
N GLU A 75 -0.62 -6.26 -17.73
CA GLU A 75 -1.47 -6.19 -18.94
C GLU A 75 -1.09 -7.14 -20.11
N LYS A 76 0.06 -7.82 -20.09
CA LYS A 76 0.59 -8.58 -21.24
C LYS A 76 1.21 -9.91 -20.83
N GLY A 77 0.60 -11.03 -21.20
CA GLY A 77 1.21 -12.37 -21.11
C GLY A 77 0.66 -13.25 -19.99
N ASP A 78 1.42 -14.29 -19.64
CA ASP A 78 1.11 -15.25 -18.59
C ASP A 78 2.02 -15.00 -17.37
N PRO A 79 1.64 -14.11 -16.44
CA PRO A 79 2.43 -13.83 -15.25
C PRO A 79 2.29 -14.98 -14.23
N ARG A 80 3.43 -15.44 -13.72
CA ARG A 80 3.54 -16.35 -12.58
C ARG A 80 3.95 -15.55 -11.36
N CYS A 81 3.12 -15.62 -10.33
CA CYS A 81 3.30 -14.86 -9.10
C CYS A 81 3.48 -15.81 -7.91
N PHE A 82 4.28 -15.40 -6.95
CA PHE A 82 4.47 -16.11 -5.69
C PHE A 82 4.63 -15.11 -4.55
N TRP A 83 4.14 -15.49 -3.37
CA TRP A 83 4.39 -14.75 -2.15
C TRP A 83 5.84 -14.93 -1.75
N LEU A 84 6.50 -13.84 -1.37
CA LEU A 84 7.84 -13.95 -0.84
C LEU A 84 7.80 -14.76 0.48
N PRO A 85 8.75 -15.67 0.70
CA PRO A 85 8.69 -16.61 1.81
C PRO A 85 8.89 -15.90 3.15
N HIS A 86 8.35 -16.48 4.24
CA HIS A 86 8.53 -16.06 5.64
C HIS A 86 7.97 -14.68 6.02
N GLN A 87 6.83 -14.28 5.44
CA GLN A 87 6.21 -12.95 5.69
C GLN A 87 5.00 -12.97 6.62
N GLU A 88 4.47 -14.14 6.93
CA GLU A 88 3.17 -14.38 7.59
C GLU A 88 2.96 -13.59 8.88
N LYS A 89 4.03 -13.36 9.66
CA LYS A 89 3.94 -12.69 10.97
C LYS A 89 3.89 -11.17 10.92
N THR A 90 4.11 -10.56 9.75
CA THR A 90 4.34 -9.11 9.64
C THR A 90 3.14 -8.30 9.14
N GLY A 91 2.17 -8.95 8.49
CA GLY A 91 0.97 -8.29 7.98
C GLY A 91 1.18 -7.41 6.75
N LEU A 92 2.39 -7.41 6.18
CA LEU A 92 2.73 -6.78 4.92
C LEU A 92 3.24 -7.89 4.02
N GLU A 93 2.47 -8.16 3.00
CA GLU A 93 2.73 -9.30 2.12
C GLU A 93 3.29 -8.75 0.81
N PHE A 94 4.54 -9.09 0.55
CA PHE A 94 5.15 -8.82 -0.73
C PHE A 94 4.93 -10.02 -1.64
N LEU A 95 4.47 -9.72 -2.83
CA LEU A 95 4.28 -10.67 -3.91
C LEU A 95 5.30 -10.35 -4.98
N MET A 96 5.90 -11.37 -5.58
CA MET A 96 6.73 -11.18 -6.76
C MET A 96 6.15 -11.93 -7.94
N CYS A 97 6.14 -11.28 -9.10
CA CYS A 97 5.63 -11.83 -10.34
C CYS A 97 6.68 -11.76 -11.45
N VAL A 98 6.71 -12.78 -12.29
CA VAL A 98 7.55 -12.85 -13.48
C VAL A 98 6.67 -13.28 -14.65
N TYR A 99 6.98 -12.84 -15.86
CA TYR A 99 6.34 -13.44 -17.02
C TYR A 99 6.95 -14.83 -17.28
N SER A 100 6.13 -15.82 -17.64
CA SER A 100 6.59 -17.18 -17.94
C SER A 100 7.72 -17.23 -18.98
N ASN A 101 7.75 -16.27 -19.92
CA ASN A 101 8.79 -16.14 -20.94
C ASN A 101 9.99 -15.27 -20.51
N GLN A 102 9.92 -14.57 -19.38
CA GLN A 102 10.95 -13.62 -18.93
C GLN A 102 11.13 -13.70 -17.40
N LEU A 103 11.90 -14.70 -16.96
CA LEU A 103 12.20 -14.93 -15.53
C LEU A 103 13.23 -13.95 -14.94
N THR A 104 13.93 -13.21 -15.79
CA THR A 104 15.04 -12.32 -15.37
C THR A 104 14.59 -10.95 -14.87
N THR A 105 13.33 -10.55 -15.07
CA THR A 105 12.81 -9.23 -14.69
C THR A 105 11.56 -9.38 -13.83
N PRO A 106 11.72 -9.67 -12.53
CA PRO A 106 10.60 -9.80 -11.62
C PRO A 106 10.04 -8.44 -11.20
N TYR A 107 8.72 -8.39 -11.09
CA TYR A 107 7.94 -7.26 -10.59
C TYR A 107 7.54 -7.50 -9.14
N LEU A 108 7.88 -6.56 -8.27
CA LEU A 108 7.52 -6.62 -6.85
C LEU A 108 6.22 -5.86 -6.60
N PHE A 109 5.31 -6.49 -5.88
CA PHE A 109 4.06 -5.90 -5.43
C PHE A 109 3.99 -5.95 -3.90
N HIS A 110 3.27 -4.99 -3.34
CA HIS A 110 3.01 -4.89 -1.92
C HIS A 110 1.50 -4.90 -1.67
N TYR A 111 1.06 -5.74 -0.74
CA TYR A 111 -0.30 -5.79 -0.24
C TYR A 111 -0.32 -5.54 1.27
N ASP A 112 -1.04 -4.49 1.68
CA ASP A 112 -1.17 -4.09 3.07
C ASP A 112 -2.37 -4.75 3.75
N VAL A 113 -2.21 -6.02 4.17
CA VAL A 113 -3.27 -6.83 4.78
C VAL A 113 -3.93 -6.11 5.97
N ASN A 114 -3.11 -5.43 6.75
CA ASN A 114 -3.48 -4.81 8.03
C ASN A 114 -3.72 -3.30 7.91
N ASN A 115 -3.69 -2.73 6.71
CA ASN A 115 -3.81 -1.29 6.46
C ASN A 115 -2.85 -0.45 7.34
N GLN A 116 -1.63 -0.95 7.58
CA GLN A 116 -0.62 -0.27 8.40
C GLN A 116 -0.16 1.04 7.78
N LEU A 117 -0.24 1.16 6.45
CA LEU A 117 0.09 2.36 5.69
C LEU A 117 -1.04 3.39 5.69
N LYS A 118 -2.26 3.02 6.15
CA LYS A 118 -3.48 3.86 6.12
C LYS A 118 -3.86 4.32 4.71
N LEU A 119 -3.54 3.50 3.71
CA LEU A 119 -3.77 3.79 2.29
C LEU A 119 -4.81 2.85 1.66
N GLY A 120 -5.53 2.12 2.50
CA GLY A 120 -6.44 1.06 2.09
C GLY A 120 -5.71 -0.26 1.86
N LYS A 121 -6.46 -1.36 1.86
CA LYS A 121 -5.96 -2.70 1.54
C LYS A 121 -5.81 -2.83 0.04
N GLN A 122 -4.70 -2.31 -0.48
CA GLN A 122 -4.46 -2.25 -1.91
C GLN A 122 -3.17 -2.94 -2.31
N VAL A 123 -3.19 -3.45 -3.52
CA VAL A 123 -2.01 -3.95 -4.21
C VAL A 123 -1.34 -2.78 -4.92
N ARG A 124 -0.04 -2.60 -4.70
CA ARG A 124 0.75 -1.58 -5.39
C ARG A 124 2.07 -2.16 -5.90
N GLN A 125 2.45 -1.82 -7.12
CA GLN A 125 3.75 -2.20 -7.68
C GLN A 125 4.86 -1.34 -7.07
N VAL A 126 5.86 -1.98 -6.48
CA VAL A 126 7.04 -1.36 -5.88
C VAL A 126 8.12 -1.23 -6.95
N VAL A 127 8.51 0.00 -7.27
CA VAL A 127 9.56 0.30 -8.23
C VAL A 127 10.93 0.32 -7.56
N GLN A 128 10.99 0.86 -6.35
CA GLN A 128 12.24 1.05 -5.63
C GLN A 128 12.03 0.94 -4.12
N ILE A 129 12.99 0.32 -3.46
CA ILE A 129 13.13 0.34 -2.00
C ILE A 129 14.40 1.12 -1.67
N VAL A 130 14.26 2.23 -0.97
CA VAL A 130 15.38 3.09 -0.58
C VAL A 130 15.98 2.59 0.72
N TYR A 131 17.26 2.23 0.67
CA TYR A 131 18.05 1.88 1.83
C TYR A 131 19.03 3.02 2.12
N ASP A 132 19.17 3.29 3.40
CA ASP A 132 20.33 3.96 3.96
C ASP A 132 21.12 2.85 4.70
N ALA A 133 21.38 2.99 6.00
CA ALA A 133 21.77 1.86 6.85
C ALA A 133 20.68 0.77 6.98
N ARG A 134 19.41 1.12 6.75
CA ARG A 134 18.22 0.25 6.87
C ARG A 134 17.18 0.64 5.81
N PRO A 135 16.24 -0.25 5.45
CA PRO A 135 15.10 0.10 4.60
C PRO A 135 14.33 1.27 5.20
N LYS A 136 14.18 2.34 4.42
CA LYS A 136 13.54 3.59 4.85
C LYS A 136 12.19 3.78 4.17
N ARG A 137 12.15 3.73 2.84
CA ARG A 137 10.95 4.04 2.02
C ARG A 137 10.76 3.06 0.87
N MET A 138 9.51 2.82 0.52
CA MET A 138 9.10 2.18 -0.72
C MET A 138 8.53 3.24 -1.66
N GLN A 139 8.96 3.20 -2.91
CA GLN A 139 8.39 3.99 -3.99
C GLN A 139 7.55 3.08 -4.88
N PHE A 140 6.36 3.54 -5.20
CA PHE A 140 5.39 2.83 -6.01
C PHE A 140 5.36 3.38 -7.44
N LYS A 141 4.84 2.59 -8.37
CA LYS A 141 4.76 2.98 -9.79
C LYS A 141 3.87 4.20 -10.05
N ASP A 142 2.91 4.48 -9.17
CA ASP A 142 2.08 5.69 -9.21
C ASP A 142 2.81 6.96 -8.73
N GLY A 143 4.11 6.87 -8.44
CA GLY A 143 4.93 7.97 -7.92
C GLY A 143 4.78 8.20 -6.41
N SER A 144 3.85 7.48 -5.73
CA SER A 144 3.70 7.60 -4.29
C SER A 144 4.89 6.96 -3.56
N SER A 145 5.28 7.56 -2.44
CA SER A 145 6.34 7.03 -1.57
C SER A 145 5.83 6.91 -0.15
N VAL A 146 6.12 5.79 0.50
CA VAL A 146 5.68 5.51 1.86
C VAL A 146 6.84 5.00 2.71
N ASP A 147 6.90 5.45 3.96
CA ASP A 147 7.87 4.94 4.91
C ASP A 147 7.58 3.46 5.23
N ILE A 148 8.63 2.66 5.25
CA ILE A 148 8.52 1.22 5.52
C ILE A 148 8.21 1.05 7.02
N PRO A 149 7.12 0.39 7.40
CA PRO A 149 6.80 0.15 8.79
C PRO A 149 7.79 -0.83 9.43
N ARG A 150 7.93 -0.73 10.75
CA ARG A 150 8.96 -1.47 11.52
C ARG A 150 8.89 -2.98 11.32
N SER A 151 7.68 -3.53 11.15
CA SER A 151 7.41 -4.94 10.87
C SER A 151 8.09 -5.41 9.57
N ALA A 152 7.93 -4.68 8.47
CA ALA A 152 8.56 -4.99 7.18
C ALA A 152 10.06 -4.70 7.15
N LYS A 153 10.55 -3.71 7.93
CA LYS A 153 11.99 -3.41 7.96
C LYS A 153 12.80 -4.65 8.29
N LEU A 154 12.38 -5.44 9.28
CA LEU A 154 13.11 -6.66 9.68
C LEU A 154 13.22 -7.66 8.53
N TYR A 155 12.11 -7.89 7.82
CA TYR A 155 12.10 -8.78 6.67
C TYR A 155 13.06 -8.30 5.58
N LEU A 156 12.92 -7.04 5.17
CA LEU A 156 13.75 -6.43 4.13
C LEU A 156 15.24 -6.37 4.53
N THR A 157 15.56 -6.19 5.81
CA THR A 157 16.95 -6.22 6.31
C THR A 157 17.57 -7.60 6.40
N THR A 158 16.78 -8.67 6.48
CA THR A 158 17.32 -10.02 6.63
C THR A 158 17.42 -10.73 5.29
N ARG A 159 16.48 -10.46 4.38
CA ARG A 159 16.36 -11.17 3.10
C ARG A 159 16.80 -10.36 1.88
N LEU A 160 16.64 -9.04 1.91
CA LEU A 160 16.86 -8.16 0.76
C LEU A 160 17.91 -7.07 1.03
N LEU A 161 18.70 -7.22 2.10
CA LEU A 161 19.66 -6.20 2.52
C LEU A 161 20.84 -6.11 1.56
N ARG A 162 21.12 -4.89 1.12
CA ARG A 162 22.43 -4.47 0.64
C ARG A 162 23.02 -3.40 1.56
N PRO A 163 24.36 -3.30 1.66
CA PRO A 163 24.97 -2.40 2.63
C PRO A 163 24.74 -0.90 2.37
N ASN A 164 24.53 -0.42 1.13
CA ASN A 164 24.54 1.04 0.86
C ASN A 164 23.80 1.49 -0.42
N ILE A 165 22.72 0.82 -0.85
CA ILE A 165 22.04 1.21 -2.11
C ILE A 165 20.52 1.02 -2.08
N THR A 166 19.84 1.73 -2.98
CA THR A 166 18.46 1.45 -3.35
C THR A 166 18.33 0.09 -4.05
N LEU A 167 17.31 -0.69 -3.70
CA LEU A 167 16.93 -1.92 -4.42
C LEU A 167 15.88 -1.58 -5.48
N SER A 168 16.17 -1.88 -6.74
CA SER A 168 15.20 -1.87 -7.84
C SER A 168 14.93 -3.32 -8.25
N PRO A 169 13.77 -3.91 -7.88
CA PRO A 169 13.49 -5.33 -8.12
C PRO A 169 13.62 -5.74 -9.58
N GLU A 170 13.14 -4.92 -10.51
CA GLU A 170 13.14 -5.23 -11.95
C GLU A 170 14.55 -5.34 -12.55
N SER A 171 15.51 -4.57 -12.03
CA SER A 171 16.88 -4.52 -12.56
C SER A 171 17.89 -5.32 -11.74
N GLN A 172 17.58 -5.61 -10.47
CA GLN A 172 18.52 -6.21 -9.54
C GLN A 172 18.07 -7.57 -9.02
N CYS A 173 16.84 -7.99 -9.28
CA CYS A 173 16.39 -9.34 -8.98
C CYS A 173 16.23 -10.15 -10.25
N LYS A 174 16.39 -11.47 -10.13
CA LYS A 174 16.17 -12.44 -11.20
C LYS A 174 15.71 -13.76 -10.60
N VAL A 175 14.82 -14.45 -11.29
CA VAL A 175 14.47 -15.83 -10.99
C VAL A 175 15.27 -16.73 -11.92
N THR A 176 15.99 -17.68 -11.35
CA THR A 176 16.80 -18.64 -12.09
C THR A 176 16.46 -20.05 -11.64
N GLY A 177 16.60 -21.03 -12.52
CA GLY A 177 16.40 -22.43 -12.17
C GLY A 177 15.71 -23.20 -13.27
N ASN A 178 15.29 -24.41 -12.93
CA ASN A 178 14.64 -25.33 -13.86
C ASN A 178 13.13 -25.35 -13.56
N GLN A 179 12.33 -25.97 -14.44
CA GLN A 179 10.86 -26.05 -14.35
C GLN A 179 10.31 -26.41 -12.95
N ARG A 180 11.07 -27.17 -12.14
CA ARG A 180 10.64 -27.61 -10.80
C ARG A 180 11.29 -26.85 -9.64
N ASN A 181 12.46 -26.25 -9.87
CA ASN A 181 13.31 -25.69 -8.81
C ASN A 181 13.75 -24.28 -9.22
N HIS A 182 12.89 -23.30 -8.98
CA HIS A 182 13.25 -21.91 -9.21
C HIS A 182 13.84 -21.31 -7.91
N LYS A 183 14.80 -20.43 -8.09
CA LYS A 183 15.46 -19.70 -7.02
C LYS A 183 15.39 -18.22 -7.32
N LEU A 184 15.09 -17.44 -6.30
CA LEU A 184 15.09 -16.00 -6.39
C LEU A 184 16.45 -15.46 -5.97
N PHE A 185 17.07 -14.71 -6.87
CA PHE A 185 18.25 -13.91 -6.58
C PHE A 185 17.89 -12.44 -6.60
N CYS A 186 18.33 -11.70 -5.58
CA CYS A 186 18.27 -10.26 -5.56
C CYS A 186 19.64 -9.73 -5.19
N ALA A 187 20.17 -8.81 -5.99
CA ALA A 187 21.40 -8.12 -5.69
C ALA A 187 22.59 -9.09 -5.45
N ASP A 188 22.61 -10.19 -6.21
CA ASP A 188 23.56 -11.32 -6.15
C ASP A 188 23.48 -12.20 -4.90
N ARG A 189 22.39 -12.10 -4.13
CA ARG A 189 22.08 -13.00 -3.01
C ARG A 189 20.89 -13.88 -3.30
N GLU A 190 20.99 -15.15 -2.92
CA GLU A 190 19.86 -16.08 -2.92
C GLU A 190 18.91 -15.69 -1.79
N VAL A 191 17.68 -15.32 -2.16
CA VAL A 191 16.61 -14.96 -1.22
C VAL A 191 15.91 -16.22 -0.72
N GLY A 192 15.74 -17.21 -1.61
CA GLY A 192 15.17 -18.52 -1.32
C GLY A 192 14.68 -19.25 -2.56
N GLU A 193 14.22 -20.48 -2.34
CA GLU A 193 13.52 -21.28 -3.34
C GLU A 193 12.10 -20.73 -3.54
N VAL A 194 11.64 -20.74 -4.79
CA VAL A 194 10.33 -20.23 -5.18
C VAL A 194 9.63 -21.27 -6.03
N HIS A 195 8.38 -21.55 -5.70
CA HIS A 195 7.54 -22.37 -6.52
C HIS A 195 6.72 -21.45 -7.42
N LEU A 196 7.11 -21.36 -8.69
CA LEU A 196 6.31 -20.73 -9.73
C LEU A 196 5.12 -21.66 -10.03
N VAL A 197 4.14 -21.68 -9.14
CA VAL A 197 2.96 -22.55 -9.27
C VAL A 197 2.08 -21.99 -10.38
N GLU A 198 1.55 -22.87 -11.25
CA GLU A 198 0.40 -22.49 -12.07
C GLU A 198 -0.77 -22.25 -11.13
N LEU A 199 -1.22 -21.00 -11.04
CA LEU A 199 -2.19 -20.55 -10.02
C LEU A 199 -3.46 -21.40 -10.02
N HIS A 200 -3.52 -22.44 -9.20
CA HIS A 200 -4.78 -22.92 -8.66
C HIS A 200 -5.20 -21.93 -7.58
N GLU A 201 -6.25 -21.18 -7.89
CA GLU A 201 -6.71 -19.98 -7.18
C GLU A 201 -6.98 -20.13 -5.67
N ASN A 202 -6.87 -21.32 -5.07
CA ASN A 202 -7.41 -21.59 -3.74
C ASN A 202 -6.46 -22.18 -2.69
N ASN A 203 -5.21 -22.52 -3.03
CA ASN A 203 -4.36 -23.24 -2.08
C ASN A 203 -3.13 -22.43 -1.67
N HIS A 204 -3.35 -21.47 -0.77
CA HIS A 204 -2.33 -21.14 0.23
C HIS A 204 -2.19 -22.38 1.14
N GLN A 205 -1.42 -23.37 0.71
CA GLN A 205 -0.82 -24.30 1.67
C GLN A 205 0.38 -23.55 2.25
N THR A 206 0.16 -22.97 3.41
CA THR A 206 1.21 -22.55 4.34
C THR A 206 2.19 -23.72 4.44
N ILE A 207 3.39 -23.60 3.87
CA ILE A 207 4.45 -24.58 4.09
C ILE A 207 4.96 -24.31 5.50
N SER A 208 4.22 -24.80 6.49
CA SER A 208 4.66 -24.91 7.88
C SER A 208 5.65 -26.06 7.96
N ARG A 209 6.85 -25.79 8.49
CA ARG A 209 7.66 -26.81 9.15
C ARG A 209 7.21 -26.96 10.59
#